data_AF-A0A1C0SIL3-F1
#
_entry.id   AF-A0A1C0SIL3-F1
#
_cell.length_a   1.000
_cell.length_b   1.000
_cell.length_c   1.000
_cell.angle_alpha   90.00
_cell.angle_beta   90.00
_cell.angle_gamma   90.00
#
_symmetry.space_group_name_H-M   'P 1'
#
loop_
_entity.id
_entity.type
_entity.pdbx_description
1 polymer ?
#
loop_
_entity_poly.entity_id
_entity_poly.type
_entity_poly.pdbx_seq_one_letter_code
_entity_poly.pdbx_strand_id
1 'polypeptide(L)' 'MTGDVVNLRQFRKRRERTEKEKQAEQNRISFGRNKAEKSLTKALNDKADKRLDQGRLQRPTKDDGDGSES' A
#
# COMPACT_ATOMS: atom_id res chain seq x y z
N MET A 1 49.06 29.22 0.10
CA MET A 1 48.48 27.86 -0.05
C MET A 1 47.08 27.89 0.54
N THR A 2 46.06 27.84 -0.31
CA THR A 2 44.64 27.89 0.10
C THR A 2 44.21 26.47 0.47
N GLY A 3 44.05 26.20 1.77
CA GLY A 3 43.57 24.91 2.25
C GLY A 3 42.10 24.72 1.89
N ASP A 4 41.78 23.65 1.15
CA ASP A 4 40.41 23.29 0.83
C ASP A 4 39.64 22.95 2.11
N VAL A 5 38.67 23.80 2.46
CA VAL A 5 37.78 23.57 3.61
C VAL A 5 36.75 22.53 3.19
N VAL A 6 37.07 21.25 3.42
CA VAL A 6 36.14 20.15 3.20
C VAL A 6 34.99 20.20 4.22
N ASN A 7 33.77 20.43 3.72
CA ASN A 7 32.58 20.47 4.56
C ASN A 7 32.16 19.05 5.00
N LEU A 8 32.70 18.63 6.14
CA LEU A 8 32.44 17.31 6.73
C LEU A 8 30.94 17.05 7.01
N ARG A 9 30.15 18.09 7.27
CA ARG A 9 28.69 17.95 7.49
C ARG A 9 27.98 17.52 6.21
N GLN A 10 28.34 18.10 5.07
CA GLN A 10 27.79 17.69 3.78
C GLN A 10 28.22 16.27 3.42
N PHE A 11 29.47 15.91 3.72
CA PHE A 11 29.97 14.55 3.50
C PHE A 11 29.18 13.50 4.30
N ARG A 12 29.00 13.72 5.61
CA ARG A 12 28.18 12.85 6.47
C ARG A 12 26.75 12.71 5.94
N LYS A 13 26.12 13.83 5.57
CA LYS A 13 24.76 13.84 5.02
C LYS A 13 24.65 13.08 3.69
N ARG A 14 25.67 13.16 2.83
CA ARG A 14 25.74 12.37 1.59
C ARG A 14 25.87 10.88 1.92
N ARG A 15 26.73 10.49 2.87
CA ARG A 15 26.88 9.10 3.31
C ARG A 15 25.56 8.52 3.84
N GLU A 16 24.89 9.24 4.73
CA GLU A 16 23.58 8.82 5.27
C GLU A 16 22.52 8.63 4.16
N ARG A 17 22.51 9.52 3.15
CA ARG A 17 21.60 9.37 2.00
C ARG A 17 21.92 8.12 1.19
N THR A 18 23.20 7.89 0.87
CA THR A 18 23.62 6.71 0.11
C THR A 18 23.34 5.40 0.85
N GLU A 19 23.47 5.37 2.18
CA GLU A 19 23.15 4.20 2.99
C GLU A 19 21.65 3.90 3.00
N LYS A 20 20.81 4.93 3.11
CA LYS A 20 19.35 4.80 2.99
C LYS A 20 18.92 4.32 1.61
N GLU A 21 19.56 4.81 0.54
CA GLU A 21 19.28 4.36 -0.84
C GLU A 21 19.64 2.89 -1.03
N LYS A 22 20.81 2.44 -0.55
CA LYS A 22 21.21 1.03 -0.60
C LYS A 22 20.25 0.13 0.19
N GLN A 23 19.83 0.56 1.38
CA GLN A 23 18.81 -0.16 2.15
C GLN A 23 17.48 -0.22 1.41
N ALA A 24 17.06 0.88 0.77
CA ALA A 24 15.84 0.91 -0.02
C ALA A 24 15.93 -0.03 -1.23
N GLU A 25 17.07 -0.09 -1.92
CA GLU A 25 17.33 -1.00 -3.02
C GLU A 25 17.34 -2.47 -2.57
N GLN A 26 18.01 -2.77 -1.47
CA GLN A 26 17.99 -4.11 -0.88
C GLN A 26 16.58 -4.50 -0.43
N ASN A 27 15.79 -3.57 0.11
CA ASN A 27 14.39 -3.81 0.43
C ASN A 27 13.52 -4.03 -0.83
N ARG A 28 13.81 -3.35 -1.94
CA ARG A 28 13.14 -3.61 -3.24
C ARG A 28 13.47 -5.02 -3.75
N ILE A 29 14.72 -5.45 -3.64
CA ILE A 29 15.16 -6.78 -4.05
C ILE A 29 14.55 -7.86 -3.14
N SER A 30 14.72 -7.73 -1.83
CA SER A 30 14.29 -8.74 -0.85
C SER A 30 12.78 -8.87 -0.74
N PHE A 31 12.04 -7.76 -0.87
CA PHE A 31 10.59 -7.78 -0.67
C PHE A 31 9.78 -7.65 -1.97
N GLY A 32 10.42 -7.35 -3.11
CA GLY A 32 9.82 -7.24 -4.45
C GLY A 32 8.77 -6.12 -4.63
N ARG A 33 8.21 -5.64 -3.53
CA ARG A 33 7.19 -4.58 -3.43
C ARG A 33 7.47 -3.70 -2.24
N ASN A 34 7.46 -2.40 -2.46
CA ASN A 34 7.65 -1.43 -1.39
C ASN A 34 6.39 -1.37 -0.48
N LYS A 35 6.51 -0.83 0.74
CA LYS A 35 5.35 -0.73 1.67
C LYS A 35 4.20 0.08 1.10
N ALA A 36 4.46 1.14 0.34
CA ALA A 36 3.45 1.97 -0.30
C ALA A 36 2.73 1.23 -1.45
N GLU A 37 3.44 0.42 -2.24
CA GLU A 37 2.87 -0.46 -3.25
C GLU A 37 1.99 -1.54 -2.60
N LYS A 38 2.45 -2.17 -1.51
CA LYS A 38 1.62 -3.11 -0.74
C LYS A 38 0.35 -2.45 -0.22
N SER A 39 0.48 -1.25 0.34
CA SER A 39 -0.66 -0.46 0.83
C SER A 39 -1.63 -0.10 -0.28
N LEU A 40 -1.12 0.31 -1.45
CA LEU A 40 -1.93 0.64 -2.62
C LEU A 40 -2.69 -0.60 -3.12
N THR A 41 -1.99 -1.73 -3.28
CA THR A 41 -2.63 -2.99 -3.71
C THR A 41 -3.67 -3.47 -2.72
N LYS A 42 -3.41 -3.33 -1.40
CA LYS A 42 -4.37 -3.69 -0.36
C LYS A 42 -5.62 -2.81 -0.45
N ALA A 43 -5.45 -1.49 -0.57
CA ALA A 43 -6.57 -0.57 -0.72
C ALA A 43 -7.39 -0.83 -2.01
N LEU A 44 -6.74 -1.21 -3.11
CA LEU A 44 -7.41 -1.60 -4.34
C LEU A 44 -8.21 -2.89 -4.18
N ASN A 45 -7.62 -3.91 -3.53
CA ASN A 45 -8.31 -5.17 -3.23
C ASN A 45 -9.49 -4.95 -2.28
N ASP A 46 -9.30 -4.22 -1.18
CA ASP A 46 -10.37 -3.90 -0.23
C ASP A 46 -11.54 -3.17 -0.91
N LYS A 47 -11.24 -2.31 -1.90
CA LYS A 47 -12.28 -1.63 -2.70
C LYS A 47 -12.96 -2.58 -3.70
N ALA A 48 -12.23 -3.50 -4.29
CA ALA A 48 -12.79 -4.52 -5.17
C ALA A 48 -13.69 -5.48 -4.39
N ASP A 49 -13.26 -5.94 -3.22
CA ASP A 49 -14.02 -6.80 -2.31
C ASP A 49 -15.31 -6.11 -1.87
N LYS A 50 -15.22 -4.85 -1.41
CA LYS A 50 -16.42 -4.05 -1.07
C LYS A 50 -17.40 -3.89 -2.23
N ARG A 51 -16.91 -3.76 -3.47
CA ARG A 51 -17.78 -3.69 -4.66
C ARG A 51 -18.46 -5.03 -4.94
N LEU A 52 -17.75 -6.14 -4.78
CA LEU A 52 -18.32 -7.48 -4.93
C LEU A 52 -19.34 -7.78 -3.82
N ASP A 53 -19.06 -7.36 -2.59
CA ASP A 53 -19.98 -7.51 -1.45
C ASP A 53 -21.24 -6.66 -1.61
N GLN A 54 -21.13 -5.43 -2.14
CA GLN A 54 -22.31 -4.63 -2.52
C GLN A 54 -23.11 -5.25 -3.68
N GLY A 55 -22.44 -5.99 -4.57
CA GLY A 55 -23.09 -6.80 -5.61
C GLY A 55 -23.77 -8.06 -5.07
N ARG A 56 -23.32 -8.57 -3.91
CA ARG A 56 -24.05 -9.55 -3.10
C ARG A 56 -25.13 -8.85 -2.28
N LEU A 57 -26.01 -8.11 -2.95
CA LEU A 57 -27.30 -7.78 -2.36
C LEU A 57 -27.97 -9.14 -2.07
N GLN A 58 -28.28 -9.38 -0.79
CA GLN A 58 -29.11 -10.50 -0.38
C GLN A 58 -30.27 -10.57 -1.37
N ARG A 59 -30.44 -11.73 -2.01
CA ARG A 59 -31.65 -12.03 -2.78
C ARG A 59 -32.80 -11.61 -1.86
N PRO A 60 -33.67 -10.66 -2.23
CA PRO A 60 -34.83 -10.38 -1.42
C PRO A 60 -35.54 -11.72 -1.34
N THR A 61 -35.54 -12.32 -0.14
CA THR A 61 -36.44 -13.42 0.16
C THR A 61 -37.80 -12.83 -0.09
N LYS A 62 -38.35 -13.21 -1.23
CA LYS A 62 -39.65 -12.80 -1.73
C LYS A 62 -40.63 -13.03 -0.58
N ASP A 63 -41.15 -11.94 -0.01
CA ASP A 63 -42.44 -11.93 0.64
C ASP A 63 -43.42 -12.53 -0.36
N ASP A 64 -43.87 -13.75 -0.11
CA ASP A 64 -45.03 -14.37 -0.76
C ASP A 64 -45.54 -15.47 0.18
N GLY A 65 -46.31 -15.04 1.18
CA GLY A 65 -47.00 -15.90 2.13
C GLY A 65 -48.35 -15.32 2.56
N ASP A 66 -49.01 -14.57 1.68
CA ASP A 66 -50.45 -14.32 1.77
C ASP A 66 -51.18 -15.50 1.12
N GLY A 67 -51.60 -16.44 1.96
CA GLY A 67 -52.47 -17.55 1.61
C GLY A 67 -53.76 -17.43 2.38
N SER A 68 -54.69 -16.61 1.89
CA SER A 68 -56.10 -16.71 2.21
C SER A 68 -56.62 -18.06 1.72
N GLU A 69 -57.13 -18.91 2.61
CA GLU A 69 -58.20 -19.85 2.28
C GLU A 69 -58.99 -20.24 3.53
N SER A 70 -60.29 -20.43 3.31
CA SER A 70 -61.40 -20.45 4.27
C SER A 70 -61.46 -21.64 5.22
#